data_AF-A0A947EQN3-F1
#
_entry.id   AF-A0A947EQN3-F1
#
_cell.length_a   1.000
_cell.length_b   1.000
_cell.length_c   1.000
_cell.angle_alpha   90.00
_cell.angle_beta   90.00
_cell.angle_gamma   90.00
#
_symmetry.space_group_name_H-M   'P 1'
#
loop_
_entity.id
_entity.type
_entity.pdbx_description
1 polymer ?
#
loop_
_entity_poly.entity_id
_entity_poly.type
_entity_poly.pdbx_seq_one_letter_code
_entity_poly.pdbx_strand_id
1 'polypeptide(L)'
;MKDLGQVSNEKEYQGAEQPPESLHLHFVPFTQGMLYVGNVGPLEDEQIELIQTLADAFAIAYARYEDFVKLEKAKEQVENTLEELQATQNQLVQSEKMASLGELTAGIAHEIQNPLNFVNNFSEVSVELLEEMLEEMSKGDLEEAKALMEDIKQNLDKINHHGKRADGIVKGMLQHSRASSGEKELTDLNVLADEYLRLAYHGLRAKDKTFNATLETHFDESIGKVNVLAQDMGRVILNLITNAFYVVQ
;
A
#
# COMPACT_ATOMS: atom_id res chain seq x y z
N MET A 1 39.58 -30.79 -14.83
CA MET A 1 40.63 -30.80 -13.79
C MET A 1 41.90 -31.27 -14.46
N LYS A 2 42.92 -30.41 -14.54
CA LYS A 2 44.25 -30.83 -14.99
C LYS A 2 44.84 -31.74 -13.90
N ASP A 3 45.53 -32.81 -14.30
CA ASP A 3 46.33 -33.69 -13.45
C ASP A 3 47.47 -32.91 -12.76
N LEU A 4 47.10 -32.05 -11.81
CA LEU A 4 48.03 -31.27 -11.01
C LEU A 4 48.48 -32.16 -9.85
N GLY A 5 49.65 -32.77 -10.01
CA GLY A 5 50.42 -33.33 -8.88
C GLY A 5 50.80 -34.81 -8.95
N GLN A 6 50.40 -35.56 -9.98
CA GLN A 6 50.99 -36.88 -10.19
C GLN A 6 52.32 -36.75 -10.94
N VAL A 7 53.42 -37.00 -10.23
CA VAL A 7 54.70 -37.30 -10.88
C VAL A 7 54.58 -38.72 -11.43
N SER A 8 54.25 -38.86 -12.72
CA SER A 8 54.00 -40.18 -13.32
C SER A 8 55.28 -40.94 -13.64
N ASN A 9 56.40 -40.23 -13.80
CA ASN A 9 57.73 -40.78 -14.05
C ASN A 9 58.83 -39.74 -13.76
N GLU A 10 60.08 -40.18 -13.68
CA GLU A 10 61.24 -39.32 -13.37
C GLU A 10 61.43 -38.15 -14.35
N LYS A 11 60.97 -38.27 -15.60
CA LYS A 11 61.09 -37.22 -16.63
C LYS A 11 60.06 -36.10 -16.46
N GLU A 12 58.99 -36.34 -15.71
CA GLU A 12 57.91 -35.37 -15.43
C GLU A 12 58.12 -34.62 -14.10
N TYR A 13 59.17 -34.94 -13.34
CA TYR A 13 59.53 -34.24 -12.12
C TYR A 13 60.06 -32.83 -12.42
N GLN A 14 59.35 -31.79 -11.98
CA GLN A 14 59.70 -30.39 -12.25
C GLN A 14 60.57 -29.74 -11.16
N GLY A 15 61.02 -30.49 -10.15
CA GLY A 15 61.69 -29.94 -8.97
C GLY A 15 63.22 -29.88 -9.02
N ALA A 16 63.89 -30.70 -9.85
CA ALA A 16 65.37 -30.76 -10.00
C ALA A 16 65.81 -31.63 -11.21
N GLU A 17 67.11 -31.68 -11.53
CA GLU A 17 67.69 -32.51 -12.63
C GLU A 17 67.49 -34.03 -12.44
N GLN A 18 67.33 -34.50 -11.20
CA GLN A 18 67.02 -35.89 -10.85
C GLN A 18 65.97 -35.92 -9.72
N PRO A 19 65.11 -36.96 -9.64
CA PRO A 19 64.20 -37.12 -8.52
C PRO A 19 64.98 -37.32 -7.22
N PRO A 20 64.54 -36.73 -6.10
CA PRO A 20 65.21 -36.90 -4.82
C PRO A 20 65.12 -38.35 -4.34
N GLU A 21 66.20 -38.86 -3.73
CA GLU A 21 66.23 -40.21 -3.14
C GLU A 21 65.24 -40.37 -1.98
N SER A 22 64.87 -39.27 -1.32
CA SER A 22 63.88 -39.22 -0.24
C SER A 22 63.09 -37.92 -0.27
N LEU A 23 61.80 -37.99 0.06
CA LEU A 23 60.91 -36.84 0.21
C LEU A 23 60.36 -36.79 1.64
N HIS A 24 60.64 -35.71 2.35
CA HIS A 24 60.11 -35.42 3.68
C HIS A 24 58.82 -34.62 3.54
N LEU A 25 57.70 -35.22 3.93
CA LEU A 25 56.38 -34.56 3.97
C LEU A 25 56.09 -34.06 5.38
N HIS A 26 55.92 -32.76 5.51
CA HIS A 26 55.52 -32.10 6.74
C HIS A 26 54.03 -31.77 6.67
N PHE A 27 53.31 -32.16 7.72
CA PHE A 27 51.87 -32.01 7.83
C PHE A 27 51.58 -30.91 8.85
N VAL A 28 51.03 -29.79 8.37
CA VAL A 28 50.72 -28.65 9.23
C VAL A 28 49.20 -28.48 9.26
N PRO A 29 48.52 -29.00 10.30
CA PRO A 29 47.08 -28.87 10.43
C PRO A 29 46.71 -27.43 10.75
N PHE A 30 45.54 -27.02 10.29
CA PHE A 30 44.88 -25.80 10.70
C PHE A 30 43.37 -26.06 10.83
N THR A 31 42.63 -25.11 11.40
CA THR A 31 41.22 -25.31 11.80
C THR A 31 40.32 -25.84 10.68
N GLN A 32 40.55 -25.45 9.42
CA GLN A 32 39.73 -25.83 8.27
C GLN A 32 40.40 -26.85 7.32
N GLY A 33 41.58 -27.37 7.66
CA GLY A 33 42.28 -28.32 6.79
C GLY A 33 43.72 -28.63 7.20
N MET A 34 44.55 -28.97 6.21
CA MET A 34 45.95 -29.31 6.41
C MET A 34 46.79 -28.84 5.22
N LEU A 35 47.94 -28.23 5.52
CA LEU A 35 48.97 -27.93 4.53
C LEU A 35 49.97 -29.08 4.47
N TYR A 36 50.34 -29.47 3.25
CA TYR A 36 51.33 -30.50 2.97
C TYR A 36 52.55 -29.84 2.35
N VAL A 37 53.70 -29.91 3.03
CA VAL A 37 54.95 -29.34 2.55
C VAL A 37 55.96 -30.46 2.31
N GLY A 38 56.30 -30.69 1.05
CA GLY A 38 57.33 -31.64 0.63
C GLY A 38 58.68 -30.96 0.50
N ASN A 39 59.72 -31.56 1.08
CA ASN A 39 61.10 -31.13 0.93
C ASN A 39 62.05 -32.33 0.75
N VAL A 40 63.20 -32.12 0.11
CA VAL A 40 64.21 -33.17 -0.15
C VAL A 40 64.96 -33.60 1.12
N GLY A 41 64.92 -32.77 2.17
CA GLY A 41 65.45 -33.06 3.50
C GLY A 41 64.54 -32.56 4.62
N PRO A 42 64.90 -32.80 5.90
CA PRO A 42 64.17 -32.24 7.03
C PRO A 42 64.18 -30.71 6.98
N LEU A 43 63.08 -30.08 7.37
CA LEU A 43 63.01 -28.63 7.49
C LEU A 43 63.73 -28.16 8.74
N GLU A 44 64.38 -27.00 8.65
CA GLU A 44 64.94 -26.30 9.81
C GLU A 44 63.83 -25.63 10.63
N ASP A 45 64.10 -25.35 11.92
CA ASP A 45 63.10 -24.80 12.84
C ASP A 45 62.49 -23.47 12.33
N GLU A 46 63.29 -22.61 11.70
CA GLU A 46 62.82 -21.33 11.11
C GLU A 46 61.82 -21.56 9.95
N GLN A 47 62.04 -22.62 9.15
CA GLN A 47 61.14 -22.98 8.06
C GLN A 47 59.83 -23.59 8.59
N ILE A 48 59.91 -24.36 9.67
CA ILE A 48 58.74 -24.91 10.36
C ILE A 48 57.89 -23.76 10.92
N GLU A 49 58.50 -22.78 11.58
CA GLU A 49 57.82 -21.60 12.14
C GLU A 49 57.13 -20.76 11.04
N LEU A 50 57.80 -20.58 9.90
CA LEU A 50 57.21 -19.90 8.74
C LEU A 50 55.96 -20.63 8.21
N ILE A 51 56.02 -21.95 8.06
CA ILE A 51 54.89 -22.74 7.53
C ILE A 51 53.73 -22.75 8.53
N GLN A 52 54.01 -22.81 9.84
CA GLN A 52 52.98 -22.65 10.87
C GLN A 52 52.30 -21.28 10.78
N THR A 53 53.09 -20.20 10.66
CA THR A 53 52.57 -18.84 10.48
C THR A 53 51.69 -18.72 9.23
N LEU A 54 52.10 -19.35 8.12
CA LEU A 54 51.31 -19.41 6.90
C LEU A 54 50.01 -20.20 7.08
N ALA A 55 50.04 -21.33 7.79
CA ALA A 55 48.86 -22.13 8.10
C ALA A 55 47.84 -21.33 8.93
N ASP A 56 48.31 -20.60 9.93
CA ASP A 56 47.47 -19.73 10.77
C ASP A 56 46.86 -18.57 9.97
N ALA A 57 47.67 -17.90 9.14
CA ALA A 57 47.18 -16.83 8.26
C ALA A 57 46.13 -17.35 7.28
N PHE A 58 46.34 -18.55 6.71
CA PHE A 58 45.39 -19.19 5.82
C PHE A 58 44.09 -19.56 6.55
N ALA A 59 44.18 -20.10 7.77
CA ALA A 59 43.01 -20.42 8.58
C ALA A 59 42.13 -19.19 8.84
N ILE A 60 42.75 -18.06 9.18
CA ILE A 60 42.05 -16.79 9.40
C ILE A 60 41.40 -16.29 8.09
N ALA A 61 42.14 -16.32 6.98
CA ALA A 61 41.63 -15.89 5.68
C ALA A 61 40.46 -16.75 5.20
N TYR A 62 40.57 -18.07 5.38
CA TYR A 62 39.53 -19.02 4.99
C TYR A 62 38.26 -18.86 5.85
N ALA A 63 38.42 -18.72 7.17
CA ALA A 63 37.29 -18.45 8.06
C ALA A 63 36.55 -17.16 7.65
N ARG A 64 37.29 -16.08 7.34
CA ARG A 64 36.69 -14.82 6.86
C ARG A 64 35.97 -14.98 5.53
N TYR A 65 36.50 -15.80 4.62
CA TYR A 65 35.84 -16.10 3.36
C TYR A 65 34.52 -16.85 3.58
N GLU A 66 34.51 -17.86 4.46
CA GLU A 66 33.27 -18.57 4.81
C GLU A 66 32.23 -17.64 5.46
N ASP A 67 32.66 -16.78 6.38
CA ASP A 67 31.79 -15.80 7.03
C ASP A 67 31.22 -14.80 6.03
N PHE A 68 32.05 -14.33 5.08
CA PHE A 68 31.60 -13.45 4.01
C PHE A 68 30.54 -14.12 3.12
N VAL A 69 30.76 -15.38 2.72
CA VAL A 69 29.77 -16.13 1.91
C VAL A 69 28.46 -16.34 2.68
N LYS A 70 28.52 -16.63 3.99
CA LYS A 70 27.32 -16.74 4.82
C LYS A 70 26.59 -15.41 4.94
N LEU A 71 27.33 -14.31 5.14
CA LEU A 71 26.77 -12.97 5.24
C LEU A 71 26.08 -12.55 3.94
N GLU A 72 26.70 -12.80 2.78
CA GLU A 72 26.12 -12.45 1.48
C GLU A 72 24.81 -13.21 1.24
N LYS A 73 24.77 -14.51 1.56
CA LYS A 73 23.54 -15.31 1.48
C LYS A 73 22.45 -14.82 2.42
N ALA A 74 22.81 -14.48 3.66
CA ALA A 74 21.85 -13.95 4.63
C ALA A 74 21.30 -12.60 4.18
N LYS A 75 22.15 -11.74 3.61
CA LYS A 75 21.75 -10.45 3.05
C LYS A 75 20.77 -10.63 1.88
N GLU A 76 21.08 -11.50 0.92
CA GLU A 76 20.19 -11.79 -0.22
C GLU A 76 18.83 -12.33 0.25
N GLN A 77 18.81 -13.22 1.26
CA GLN A 77 17.57 -13.70 1.86
C GLN A 77 16.75 -12.59 2.50
N VAL A 78 17.40 -11.67 3.22
CA VAL A 78 16.73 -10.52 3.86
C VAL A 78 16.17 -9.57 2.81
N GLU A 79 16.91 -9.27 1.75
CA GLU A 79 16.46 -8.41 0.65
C GLU A 79 15.24 -9.00 -0.04
N ASN A 80 15.27 -10.29 -0.39
CA ASN A 80 14.12 -10.98 -0.99
C ASN A 80 12.90 -10.98 -0.06
N THR A 81 13.10 -11.28 1.23
CA THR A 81 12.01 -11.28 2.23
C THR A 81 11.40 -9.88 2.38
N LEU A 82 12.22 -8.83 2.32
CA LEU A 82 11.75 -7.44 2.40
C LEU A 82 10.91 -7.07 1.18
N GLU A 83 11.33 -7.46 -0.02
CA GLU A 83 10.56 -7.23 -1.24
C GLU A 83 9.20 -7.95 -1.21
N GLU A 84 9.20 -9.23 -0.81
CA GLU A 84 7.96 -10.01 -0.64
C GLU A 84 7.02 -9.39 0.41
N LEU A 85 7.59 -8.93 1.53
CA LEU A 85 6.83 -8.28 2.60
C LEU A 85 6.18 -6.98 2.11
N GLN A 86 6.93 -6.14 1.39
CA GLN A 86 6.41 -4.90 0.82
C GLN A 86 5.31 -5.16 -0.22
N ALA A 87 5.51 -6.16 -1.10
CA ALA A 87 4.50 -6.56 -2.08
C ALA A 87 3.21 -7.05 -1.39
N THR A 88 3.35 -7.92 -0.38
CA THR A 88 2.22 -8.45 0.39
C THR A 88 1.49 -7.34 1.16
N GLN A 89 2.21 -6.41 1.78
CA GLN A 89 1.61 -5.27 2.47
C GLN A 89 0.79 -4.40 1.51
N ASN A 90 1.31 -4.12 0.31
CA ASN A 90 0.58 -3.37 -0.70
C ASN A 90 -0.70 -4.09 -1.15
N GLN A 91 -0.64 -5.41 -1.33
CA GLN A 91 -1.80 -6.22 -1.65
C GLN A 91 -2.86 -6.21 -0.53
N LEU A 92 -2.43 -6.33 0.73
CA LEU A 92 -3.32 -6.25 1.89
C LEU A 92 -4.01 -4.90 1.97
N VAL A 93 -3.26 -3.80 1.82
CA VAL A 93 -3.82 -2.44 1.78
C VAL A 93 -4.85 -2.30 0.65
N GLN A 94 -4.59 -2.87 -0.52
CA GLN A 94 -5.54 -2.82 -1.63
C GLN A 94 -6.78 -3.69 -1.38
N SER A 95 -6.62 -4.87 -0.77
CA SER A 95 -7.72 -5.76 -0.41
C SER A 95 -8.62 -5.12 0.65
N GLU A 96 -8.04 -4.50 1.67
CA GLU A 96 -8.76 -3.76 2.70
C GLU A 96 -9.53 -2.57 2.11
N LYS A 97 -8.93 -1.83 1.17
CA LYS A 97 -9.61 -0.76 0.42
C LYS A 97 -10.83 -1.29 -0.33
N MET A 98 -10.72 -2.43 -1.01
CA MET A 98 -11.83 -3.03 -1.74
C MET A 98 -12.91 -3.59 -0.81
N ALA A 99 -12.53 -4.18 0.32
CA ALA A 99 -13.47 -4.68 1.32
C ALA A 99 -14.25 -3.53 1.98
N SER A 100 -13.57 -2.47 2.42
CA SER A 100 -14.17 -1.25 2.96
C SER A 100 -15.12 -0.61 1.93
N LEU A 101 -14.71 -0.52 0.67
CA LEU A 101 -15.57 -0.05 -0.41
C LEU A 101 -16.79 -0.97 -0.60
N GLY A 102 -16.63 -2.29 -0.56
CA GLY A 102 -17.71 -3.26 -0.72
C GLY A 102 -18.77 -3.17 0.39
N GLU A 103 -18.35 -3.02 1.64
CA GLU A 103 -19.25 -2.82 2.78
C GLU A 103 -20.03 -1.50 2.65
N LEU A 104 -19.36 -0.43 2.19
CA LEU A 104 -20.00 0.85 1.90
C LEU A 104 -20.90 0.80 0.66
N THR A 105 -20.57 0.01 -0.38
CA THR A 105 -21.27 -0.03 -1.67
C THR A 105 -22.73 -0.46 -1.52
N ALA A 106 -23.03 -1.41 -0.65
CA ALA A 106 -24.41 -1.86 -0.42
C ALA A 106 -25.28 -0.78 0.24
N GLY A 107 -24.72 -0.01 1.19
CA GLY A 107 -25.40 1.12 1.82
C GLY A 107 -25.52 2.34 0.90
N ILE A 108 -24.42 2.64 0.18
CA ILE A 108 -24.33 3.77 -0.76
C ILE A 108 -25.29 3.59 -1.93
N ALA A 109 -25.45 2.39 -2.50
CA ALA A 109 -26.39 2.16 -3.60
C ALA A 109 -27.82 2.54 -3.19
N HIS A 110 -28.24 2.13 -1.99
CA HIS A 110 -29.55 2.49 -1.44
C HIS A 110 -29.64 4.00 -1.14
N GLU A 111 -28.55 4.63 -0.71
CA GLU A 111 -28.54 6.06 -0.45
C GLU A 111 -28.46 6.94 -1.70
N ILE A 112 -27.93 6.44 -2.83
CA ILE A 112 -28.00 7.07 -4.15
C ILE A 112 -29.41 6.91 -4.73
N GLN A 113 -30.04 5.75 -4.52
CA GLN A 113 -31.42 5.53 -4.96
C GLN A 113 -32.40 6.51 -4.32
N ASN A 114 -32.20 6.89 -3.06
CA ASN A 114 -33.07 7.85 -2.37
C ASN A 114 -33.20 9.21 -3.09
N PRO A 115 -32.14 10.00 -3.32
CA PRO A 115 -32.22 11.25 -4.06
C PRO A 115 -32.69 11.04 -5.51
N LEU A 116 -32.33 9.94 -6.17
CA LEU A 116 -32.83 9.66 -7.52
C LEU A 116 -34.35 9.44 -7.55
N ASN A 117 -34.91 8.76 -6.54
CA ASN A 117 -36.35 8.61 -6.41
C ASN A 117 -37.06 9.96 -6.22
N PHE A 118 -36.49 10.87 -5.43
CA PHE A 118 -37.02 12.23 -5.32
C PHE A 118 -36.93 12.99 -6.64
N VAL A 119 -35.81 12.91 -7.35
CA VAL A 119 -35.65 13.53 -8.68
C VAL A 119 -36.72 13.03 -9.65
N ASN A 120 -36.94 11.72 -9.72
CA ASN A 120 -37.96 11.13 -10.60
C ASN A 120 -39.36 11.58 -10.19
N ASN A 121 -39.73 11.48 -8.91
CA ASN A 121 -41.06 11.82 -8.44
C ASN A 121 -41.39 13.31 -8.66
N PHE A 122 -40.50 14.23 -8.29
CA PHE A 122 -40.73 15.66 -8.53
C PHE A 122 -40.74 15.99 -10.02
N SER A 123 -40.00 15.26 -10.85
CA SER A 123 -40.03 15.44 -12.30
C SER A 123 -41.37 15.00 -12.89
N GLU A 124 -41.91 13.84 -12.45
CA GLU A 124 -43.22 13.34 -12.88
C GLU A 124 -44.34 14.32 -12.48
N VAL A 125 -44.38 14.73 -11.21
CA VAL A 125 -45.36 15.70 -10.71
C VAL A 125 -45.23 17.05 -11.44
N SER A 126 -44.02 17.49 -11.78
CA SER A 126 -43.84 18.74 -12.53
C SER A 126 -44.41 18.65 -13.95
N VAL A 127 -44.41 17.48 -14.58
CA VAL A 127 -45.04 17.28 -15.89
C VAL A 127 -46.56 17.38 -15.76
N GLU A 128 -47.16 16.75 -14.75
CA GLU A 128 -48.60 16.83 -14.48
C GLU A 128 -49.03 18.29 -14.20
N LEU A 129 -48.30 19.01 -13.35
CA LEU A 129 -48.57 20.42 -13.06
C LEU A 129 -48.41 21.32 -14.29
N LEU A 130 -47.49 21.00 -15.21
CA LEU A 130 -47.34 21.73 -16.48
C LEU A 130 -48.55 21.52 -17.39
N GLU A 131 -49.10 20.31 -17.44
CA GLU A 131 -50.31 20.00 -18.20
C GLU A 131 -51.53 20.74 -17.61
N GLU A 132 -51.71 20.69 -16.30
CA GLU A 132 -52.76 21.44 -15.59
C GLU A 132 -52.64 22.96 -15.80
N MET A 133 -51.40 23.49 -15.73
CA MET A 133 -51.14 24.91 -15.98
C MET A 133 -51.56 25.33 -17.39
N LEU A 134 -51.29 24.49 -18.40
CA LEU A 134 -51.71 24.75 -19.79
C LEU A 134 -53.24 24.75 -19.93
N GLU A 135 -53.94 23.85 -19.23
CA GLU A 135 -55.39 23.83 -19.21
C GLU A 135 -55.98 25.10 -18.58
N GLU A 136 -55.48 25.53 -17.42
CA GLU A 136 -55.98 26.74 -16.74
C GLU A 136 -55.69 28.01 -17.54
N MET A 137 -54.52 28.08 -18.18
CA MET A 137 -54.22 29.14 -19.14
C MET A 137 -55.21 29.17 -20.31
N SER A 138 -55.65 28.01 -20.81
CA SER A 138 -56.63 27.93 -21.90
C SER A 138 -58.05 28.34 -21.47
N LYS A 139 -58.40 28.12 -20.20
CA LYS A 139 -59.65 28.55 -19.56
C LYS A 139 -59.65 30.04 -19.20
N GLY A 140 -58.48 30.69 -19.24
CA GLY A 140 -58.29 32.09 -18.89
C GLY A 140 -58.09 32.34 -17.39
N ASP A 141 -57.93 31.28 -16.58
CA ASP A 141 -57.63 31.40 -15.16
C ASP A 141 -56.11 31.58 -14.94
N LEU A 142 -55.67 32.82 -15.12
CA LEU A 142 -54.27 33.19 -14.99
C LEU A 142 -53.77 33.20 -13.55
N GLU A 143 -54.65 33.23 -12.55
CA GLU A 143 -54.22 33.19 -11.15
C GLU A 143 -53.90 31.75 -10.74
N GLU A 144 -54.73 30.78 -11.11
CA GLU A 144 -54.44 29.36 -10.87
C GLU A 144 -53.19 28.90 -11.64
N ALA A 145 -53.04 29.31 -12.91
CA ALA A 145 -51.85 29.00 -13.69
C ALA A 145 -50.55 29.54 -13.06
N LYS A 146 -50.60 30.70 -12.39
CA LYS A 146 -49.44 31.23 -11.65
C LYS A 146 -49.15 30.43 -10.38
N ALA A 147 -50.17 29.95 -9.67
CA ALA A 147 -49.99 29.12 -8.50
C ALA A 147 -49.27 27.81 -8.87
N LEU A 148 -49.75 27.13 -9.92
CA LEU A 148 -49.12 25.92 -10.47
C LEU A 148 -47.67 26.16 -10.94
N MET A 149 -47.39 27.33 -11.53
CA MET A 149 -46.04 27.71 -11.91
C MET A 149 -45.09 27.82 -10.70
N GLU A 150 -45.57 28.35 -9.57
CA GLU A 150 -44.76 28.45 -8.35
C GLU A 150 -44.51 27.07 -7.74
N ASP A 151 -45.48 26.14 -7.82
CA ASP A 151 -45.32 24.76 -7.38
C ASP A 151 -44.30 23.99 -8.26
N ILE A 152 -44.35 24.16 -9.58
CA ILE A 152 -43.33 23.61 -10.49
C ILE A 152 -41.94 24.14 -10.14
N LYS A 153 -41.82 25.44 -9.86
CA LYS A 153 -40.54 26.03 -9.45
C LYS A 153 -40.02 25.42 -8.15
N GLN A 154 -40.89 25.18 -7.16
CA GLN A 154 -40.50 24.48 -5.94
C GLN A 154 -40.03 23.04 -6.22
N ASN A 155 -40.72 22.31 -7.10
CA ASN A 155 -40.30 20.97 -7.52
C ASN A 155 -38.91 20.98 -8.18
N LEU A 156 -38.63 21.95 -9.05
CA LEU A 156 -37.32 22.10 -9.69
C LEU A 156 -36.19 22.38 -8.66
N ASP A 157 -36.46 23.18 -7.63
CA ASP A 157 -35.52 23.41 -6.53
C ASP A 157 -35.24 22.12 -5.75
N LYS A 158 -36.27 21.30 -5.50
CA LYS A 158 -36.11 19.98 -4.87
C LYS A 158 -35.30 19.03 -5.74
N ILE A 159 -35.58 18.97 -7.05
CA ILE A 159 -34.81 18.15 -8.00
C ILE A 159 -33.33 18.53 -7.96
N ASN A 160 -33.01 19.82 -8.05
CA ASN A 160 -31.63 20.30 -7.99
C ASN A 160 -30.94 19.94 -6.66
N HIS A 161 -31.65 20.10 -5.53
CA HIS A 161 -31.13 19.74 -4.22
C HIS A 161 -30.79 18.23 -4.12
N HIS A 162 -31.71 17.37 -4.54
CA HIS A 162 -31.51 15.92 -4.50
C HIS A 162 -30.45 15.47 -5.52
N GLY A 163 -30.40 16.08 -6.71
CA GLY A 163 -29.35 15.82 -7.70
C GLY A 163 -27.94 16.15 -7.17
N LYS A 164 -27.76 17.31 -6.53
CA LYS A 164 -26.49 17.67 -5.88
C LYS A 164 -26.10 16.70 -4.77
N ARG A 165 -27.09 16.22 -4.00
CA ARG A 165 -26.84 15.20 -2.97
C ARG A 165 -26.35 13.89 -3.59
N ALA A 166 -26.97 13.43 -4.67
CA ALA A 166 -26.52 12.22 -5.37
C ALA A 166 -25.08 12.36 -5.90
N ASP A 167 -24.75 13.51 -6.50
CA ASP A 167 -23.39 13.83 -6.96
C ASP A 167 -22.35 13.79 -5.82
N GLY A 168 -22.67 14.37 -4.66
CA GLY A 168 -21.80 14.34 -3.48
C GLY A 168 -21.52 12.92 -2.99
N ILE A 169 -22.54 12.05 -2.96
CA ILE A 169 -22.38 10.63 -2.56
C ILE A 169 -21.45 9.90 -3.55
N VAL A 170 -21.63 10.09 -4.86
CA VAL A 170 -20.81 9.46 -5.91
C VAL A 170 -19.35 9.94 -5.84
N LYS A 171 -19.12 11.23 -5.60
CA LYS A 171 -17.77 11.80 -5.45
C LYS A 171 -17.04 11.24 -4.24
N GLY A 172 -17.70 11.16 -3.07
CA GLY A 172 -17.13 10.55 -1.88
C GLY A 172 -16.75 9.08 -2.10
N MET A 173 -17.58 8.32 -2.81
CA MET A 173 -17.28 6.93 -3.17
C MET A 173 -16.04 6.81 -4.09
N LEU A 174 -15.94 7.65 -5.12
CA LEU A 174 -14.83 7.63 -6.08
C LEU A 174 -13.50 8.06 -5.46
N GLN A 175 -13.51 9.02 -4.54
CA GLN A 175 -12.29 9.46 -3.84
C GLN A 175 -11.73 8.38 -2.91
N HIS A 176 -12.59 7.53 -2.32
CA HIS A 176 -12.14 6.42 -1.46
C HIS A 176 -11.58 5.23 -2.26
N SER A 177 -12.16 4.98 -3.45
CA SER A 177 -11.83 3.84 -4.32
C SER A 177 -10.52 4.02 -5.10
N ARG A 178 -10.16 5.25 -5.48
CA ARG A 178 -8.96 5.50 -6.29
C ARG A 178 -7.66 5.22 -5.50
N ALA A 179 -6.66 4.75 -6.23
CA ALA A 179 -5.29 4.76 -5.74
C ALA A 179 -4.86 6.22 -5.53
N SER A 180 -4.30 6.52 -4.35
CA SER A 180 -3.67 7.82 -4.08
C SER A 180 -2.59 8.04 -5.12
N SER A 181 -2.64 9.17 -5.83
CA SER A 181 -1.60 9.54 -6.79
C SER A 181 -0.25 9.78 -6.10
N GLY A 182 -0.23 9.86 -4.76
CA GLY A 182 0.95 10.23 -3.98
C GLY A 182 1.32 11.71 -4.12
N GLU A 183 0.54 12.48 -4.89
CA GLU A 183 0.76 13.91 -5.10
C GLU A 183 -0.09 14.74 -4.15
N LYS A 184 0.55 15.74 -3.52
CA LYS A 184 -0.14 16.69 -2.65
C LYS A 184 -0.86 17.73 -3.49
N GLU A 185 -2.07 18.09 -3.06
CA GLU A 185 -2.88 19.13 -3.67
C GLU A 185 -3.32 20.17 -2.62
N LEU A 186 -3.65 21.37 -3.08
CA LEU A 186 -4.19 22.43 -2.23
C LEU A 186 -5.65 22.10 -1.89
N THR A 187 -5.87 21.56 -0.70
CA THR A 187 -7.17 21.07 -0.23
C THR A 187 -7.71 21.95 0.89
N ASP A 188 -9.02 22.20 0.83
CA ASP A 188 -9.76 22.78 1.95
C ASP A 188 -10.10 21.65 2.94
N LEU A 189 -9.47 21.68 4.12
CA LEU A 189 -9.63 20.61 5.12
C LEU A 189 -11.01 20.64 5.78
N ASN A 190 -11.67 21.79 5.86
CA ASN A 190 -12.99 21.92 6.48
C ASN A 190 -14.05 21.27 5.59
N VAL A 191 -13.99 21.55 4.29
CA VAL A 191 -14.86 20.90 3.30
C VAL A 191 -14.64 19.38 3.30
N LEU A 192 -13.37 18.95 3.27
CA LEU A 192 -13.02 17.53 3.31
C LEU A 192 -13.56 16.85 4.58
N ALA A 193 -13.39 17.48 5.75
CA ALA A 193 -13.86 16.93 7.01
C ALA A 193 -15.39 16.81 7.07
N ASP A 194 -16.13 17.83 6.61
CA ASP A 194 -17.60 17.79 6.56
C ASP A 194 -18.10 16.69 5.62
N GLU A 195 -17.49 16.55 4.44
CA GLU A 195 -17.83 15.50 3.47
C GLU A 195 -17.66 14.10 4.07
N TYR A 196 -16.51 13.81 4.69
CA TYR A 196 -16.24 12.50 5.28
C TYR A 196 -17.02 12.23 6.57
N LEU A 197 -17.35 13.27 7.35
CA LEU A 197 -18.25 13.17 8.50
C LEU A 197 -19.66 12.71 8.08
N ARG A 198 -20.21 13.37 7.05
CA ARG A 198 -21.51 12.99 6.50
C ARG A 198 -21.47 11.58 5.94
N LEU A 199 -20.42 11.24 5.18
CA LEU A 199 -20.24 9.91 4.60
C LEU A 199 -20.22 8.81 5.68
N ALA A 200 -19.46 9.00 6.76
CA ALA A 200 -19.39 8.05 7.87
C ALA A 200 -20.76 7.85 8.54
N TYR A 201 -21.48 8.95 8.78
CA TYR A 201 -22.77 8.93 9.47
C TYR A 201 -23.81 8.16 8.67
N HIS A 202 -23.87 8.47 7.39
CA HIS A 202 -24.72 7.83 6.41
C HIS A 202 -24.36 6.35 6.20
N GLY A 203 -23.07 6.03 6.10
CA GLY A 203 -22.59 4.66 6.02
C GLY A 203 -23.05 3.79 7.19
N LEU A 204 -22.98 4.30 8.43
CA LEU A 204 -23.45 3.57 9.60
C LEU A 204 -24.98 3.47 9.64
N ARG A 205 -25.72 4.54 9.32
CA ARG A 205 -27.20 4.50 9.25
C ARG A 205 -27.74 3.54 8.20
N ALA A 206 -26.98 3.30 7.12
CA ALA A 206 -27.35 2.30 6.12
C ALA A 206 -27.31 0.87 6.68
N LYS A 207 -26.35 0.59 7.59
CA LYS A 207 -26.21 -0.69 8.29
C LYS A 207 -27.20 -0.81 9.46
N ASP A 208 -27.42 0.29 10.19
CA ASP A 208 -28.33 0.37 11.32
C ASP A 208 -29.22 1.61 11.21
N LYS A 209 -30.47 1.42 10.78
CA LYS A 209 -31.43 2.51 10.58
C LYS A 209 -31.80 3.24 11.88
N THR A 210 -31.58 2.61 13.03
CA THR A 210 -31.90 3.14 14.36
C THR A 210 -30.79 4.03 14.93
N PHE A 211 -29.58 3.94 14.37
CA PHE A 211 -28.47 4.79 14.75
C PHE A 211 -28.81 6.26 14.49
N ASN A 212 -28.57 7.09 15.50
CA ASN A 212 -28.73 8.53 15.44
C ASN A 212 -27.66 9.19 16.29
N ALA A 213 -27.00 10.21 15.74
CA ALA A 213 -25.96 10.96 16.41
C ALA A 213 -26.11 12.44 16.06
N THR A 214 -25.99 13.31 17.06
CA THR A 214 -25.92 14.75 16.83
C THR A 214 -24.53 15.10 16.32
N LEU A 215 -24.46 15.73 15.16
CA LEU A 215 -23.20 16.15 14.55
C LEU A 215 -22.99 17.64 14.83
N GLU A 216 -21.99 17.96 15.65
CA GLU A 216 -21.58 19.35 15.93
C GLU A 216 -20.19 19.61 15.36
N THR A 217 -20.06 20.62 14.51
CA THR A 217 -18.80 20.98 13.85
C THR A 217 -18.33 22.37 14.28
N HIS A 218 -17.04 22.47 14.58
CA HIS A 218 -16.37 23.71 14.95
C HIS A 218 -15.12 23.88 14.09
N PHE A 219 -15.33 24.20 12.81
CA PHE A 219 -14.25 24.38 11.84
C PHE A 219 -13.62 25.77 11.96
N ASP A 220 -12.29 25.84 11.78
CA ASP A 220 -11.57 27.10 11.72
C ASP A 220 -11.48 27.59 10.27
N GLU A 221 -12.23 28.64 9.94
CA GLU A 221 -12.26 29.21 8.59
C GLU A 221 -10.94 29.90 8.19
N SER A 222 -10.08 30.23 9.15
CA SER A 222 -8.80 30.92 8.89
C SER A 222 -7.73 30.00 8.29
N ILE A 223 -7.93 28.68 8.34
CA ILE A 223 -6.93 27.68 7.94
C ILE A 223 -6.62 27.70 6.43
N GLY A 224 -7.59 28.12 5.60
CA GLY A 224 -7.47 28.17 4.15
C GLY A 224 -7.19 26.80 3.52
N LYS A 225 -6.55 26.80 2.33
CA LYS A 225 -6.14 25.57 1.65
C LYS A 225 -4.75 25.12 2.08
N VAL A 226 -4.63 23.83 2.38
CA VAL A 226 -3.37 23.22 2.85
C VAL A 226 -2.89 22.21 1.81
N ASN A 227 -1.57 22.16 1.60
CA ASN A 227 -0.96 21.24 0.64
C ASN A 227 -0.82 19.82 1.23
N VAL A 228 -1.80 18.94 0.95
CA VAL A 228 -1.93 17.60 1.57
C VAL A 228 -2.28 16.53 0.56
N LEU A 229 -2.12 15.26 0.95
CA LEU A 229 -2.68 14.12 0.21
C LEU A 229 -4.17 14.00 0.57
N ALA A 230 -5.05 14.69 -0.16
CA ALA A 230 -6.47 14.81 0.20
C ALA A 230 -7.15 13.46 0.44
N GLN A 231 -6.87 12.47 -0.40
CA GLN A 231 -7.46 11.13 -0.28
C GLN A 231 -7.01 10.39 0.98
N ASP A 232 -5.71 10.47 1.31
CA ASP A 232 -5.18 9.79 2.50
C ASP A 232 -5.64 10.51 3.78
N MET A 233 -5.72 11.84 3.75
CA MET A 233 -6.35 12.61 4.83
C MET A 233 -7.83 12.26 5.01
N GLY A 234 -8.58 12.16 3.92
CA GLY A 234 -9.98 11.75 3.93
C GLY A 234 -10.19 10.39 4.58
N ARG A 235 -9.32 9.41 4.28
CA ARG A 235 -9.34 8.09 4.91
C ARG A 235 -9.08 8.14 6.41
N VAL A 236 -8.11 8.95 6.85
CA VAL A 236 -7.84 9.13 8.29
C VAL A 236 -9.08 9.69 8.98
N ILE A 237 -9.69 10.74 8.41
CA ILE A 237 -10.90 11.35 8.95
C ILE A 237 -12.04 10.32 9.02
N LEU A 238 -12.29 9.60 7.92
CA LEU A 238 -13.34 8.57 7.85
C LEU A 238 -13.16 7.50 8.92
N ASN A 239 -11.96 6.96 9.07
CA ASN A 239 -11.67 5.89 10.03
C ASN A 239 -11.84 6.37 11.47
N LEU A 240 -11.37 7.58 11.79
CA LEU A 240 -11.54 8.15 13.13
C LEU A 240 -13.03 8.35 13.47
N ILE A 241 -13.82 8.87 12.53
CA ILE A 241 -15.25 9.11 12.74
C ILE A 241 -16.02 7.80 12.83
N THR A 242 -15.70 6.82 11.98
CA THR A 242 -16.34 5.49 12.02
C THR A 242 -16.09 4.80 13.36
N ASN A 243 -14.86 4.88 13.88
CA ASN A 243 -14.54 4.37 15.21
C ASN A 243 -15.29 5.13 16.32
N ALA A 244 -15.42 6.45 16.20
CA ALA A 244 -16.18 7.24 17.16
C ALA A 244 -17.67 6.84 17.17
N PHE A 245 -18.28 6.64 15.99
CA PHE A 245 -19.67 6.19 15.91
C PHE A 245 -19.86 4.75 16.42
N TYR A 246 -18.91 3.85 16.18
CA TYR A 246 -18.97 2.49 16.72
C TYR A 246 -19.02 2.46 18.25
N VAL A 247 -18.32 3.37 18.92
CA VAL A 247 -18.31 3.45 20.40
C VAL A 247 -19.60 4.07 20.96
N VAL A 248 -20.29 4.90 20.17
CA VAL A 248 -21.52 5.59 20.56
C VAL A 248 -22.77 4.80 20.14
N GLN A 249 -22.61 3.69 19.40
CA GLN A 249 -23.66 2.75 19.02
C GLN A 249 -24.21 1.96 20.23
#